data_AF-A0AAN8N0L7-F1
#
_entry.id   AF-A0AAN8N0L7-F1
#
_cell.length_a   1.000
_cell.length_b   1.000
_cell.length_c   1.000
_cell.angle_alpha   90.00
_cell.angle_beta   90.00
_cell.angle_gamma   90.00
#
_symmetry.space_group_name_H-M   'P 1'
#
loop_
_entity.id
_entity.type
_entity.pdbx_description
1 polymer ?
#
loop_
_entity_poly.entity_id
_entity_poly.type
_entity_poly.pdbx_seq_one_letter_code
_entity_poly.pdbx_strand_id
1 'polypeptide(L)' 'MDINVSPIVWARPMGNFVLERVHKSGGHFAAWEKPDILAGDLKDMFRKGGPVYGVVQGRDGY' A
#
# COMPACT_ATOMS: atom_id res chain seq x y z
N MET A 1 -0.80 8.35 -14.99
CA MET A 1 -1.73 7.40 -15.62
C MET A 1 -1.06 6.04 -15.54
N ASP A 2 -1.70 5.06 -14.91
CA ASP A 2 -1.18 3.68 -14.84
C ASP A 2 -1.58 2.89 -16.09
N ILE A 3 -0.94 1.76 -16.33
CA ILE A 3 -1.23 0.88 -17.49
C ILE A 3 -2.64 0.29 -17.40
N ASN A 4 -3.09 -0.04 -16.19
CA ASN A 4 -4.44 -0.53 -15.95
C ASN A 4 -4.96 0.01 -14.62
N VAL A 5 -6.08 0.74 -14.68
CA VAL A 5 -6.80 1.23 -13.49
C VAL A 5 -8.13 0.49 -13.42
N SER A 6 -8.11 -0.68 -12.79
CA SER A 6 -9.30 -1.51 -12.61
C SER A 6 -10.10 -1.09 -11.38
N PRO A 7 -11.42 -1.32 -11.34
CA PRO A 7 -12.22 -1.12 -10.15
C PRO A 7 -11.68 -1.93 -8.98
N ILE A 8 -11.49 -1.27 -7.84
CA ILE A 8 -10.98 -1.86 -6.60
C ILE A 8 -11.75 -3.11 -6.17
N VAL A 9 -13.06 -3.13 -6.40
CA VAL A 9 -13.93 -4.27 -6.06
C VAL A 9 -13.49 -5.58 -6.74
N TRP A 10 -12.78 -5.50 -7.87
CA TRP A 10 -12.24 -6.68 -8.55
C TRP A 10 -11.04 -7.29 -7.81
N ALA A 11 -10.34 -6.51 -6.99
CA ALA A 11 -9.24 -7.01 -6.18
C ALA A 11 -9.74 -7.84 -4.99
N ARG A 12 -10.90 -7.50 -4.39
CA ARG A 12 -11.43 -8.13 -3.15
C ARG A 12 -11.40 -9.66 -3.10
N PRO A 13 -11.72 -10.40 -4.19
CA PRO A 13 -11.67 -11.87 -4.16
C PRO A 13 -10.24 -12.46 -4.09
N MET A 14 -9.20 -11.65 -4.29
CA MET A 14 -7.80 -12.12 -4.38
C MET A 14 -7.17 -12.44 -3.02
N GLY A 15 -7.85 -12.15 -1.90
CA GLY A 15 -7.38 -12.52 -0.56
C GLY A 15 -7.69 -11.48 0.51
N ASN A 16 -6.93 -11.52 1.61
CA ASN A 16 -7.08 -10.57 2.70
C ASN A 16 -6.32 -9.27 2.40
N PHE A 17 -7.06 -8.21 2.09
CA PHE A 17 -6.51 -6.87 1.89
C PHE A 17 -6.35 -6.17 3.22
N VAL A 18 -5.10 -5.99 3.65
CA VAL A 18 -4.74 -5.35 4.93
C VAL A 18 -4.69 -3.82 4.83
N LEU A 19 -4.51 -3.27 3.63
CA LEU A 19 -4.50 -1.85 3.35
C LEU A 19 -4.93 -1.61 1.90
N GLU A 20 -5.78 -0.62 1.68
CA GLU A 20 -6.24 -0.18 0.38
C GLU A 20 -6.32 1.35 0.37
N ARG A 21 -5.72 2.00 -0.64
CA ARG A 21 -5.72 3.46 -0.76
C ARG A 21 -5.73 3.87 -2.23
N VAL A 22 -6.53 4.90 -2.53
CA VAL A 22 -6.62 5.49 -3.87
C VAL A 22 -6.00 6.87 -3.85
N HIS A 23 -5.12 7.13 -4.80
CA HIS A 23 -4.43 8.40 -4.93
C HIS A 23 -4.96 9.17 -6.14
N LYS A 24 -5.03 10.50 -6.02
CA LYS A 24 -5.53 11.38 -7.09
C LYS A 24 -4.56 11.52 -8.28
N SER A 25 -3.29 11.12 -8.12
CA SER A 25 -2.24 11.28 -9.13
C SER A 25 -1.11 10.27 -8.91
N GLY A 26 -0.31 10.05 -9.96
CA GLY A 26 0.67 8.96 -10.06
C GLY A 26 0.36 8.06 -11.25
N GLY A 27 1.29 7.18 -11.57
CA GLY A 27 1.17 6.29 -12.72
C GLY A 27 1.92 5.00 -12.47
N HIS A 28 2.30 4.36 -13.58
CA HIS A 28 2.87 3.01 -13.58
C HIS A 28 4.13 2.91 -12.72
N PHE A 29 4.92 3.98 -12.64
CA PHE A 29 6.15 4.01 -11.86
C PHE A 29 5.93 4.79 -10.56
N ALA A 30 5.00 4.33 -9.71
CA ALA A 30 4.64 5.01 -8.46
C ALA A 30 5.85 5.37 -7.58
N ALA A 31 6.87 4.51 -7.53
CA ALA A 31 8.11 4.76 -6.80
C ALA A 31 8.92 5.95 -7.34
N TRP A 32 8.82 6.23 -8.64
CA TRP A 32 9.49 7.35 -9.28
C TRP A 32 8.60 8.61 -9.32
N GLU A 33 7.33 8.43 -9.65
CA GLU A 33 6.37 9.52 -9.85
C GLU A 33 5.89 10.12 -8.52
N LYS A 34 5.73 9.29 -7.48
CA LYS A 34 5.20 9.66 -6.16
C LYS A 34 5.89 8.88 -5.02
N PRO A 35 7.22 8.99 -4.86
CA PRO A 35 7.97 8.24 -3.85
C PRO A 35 7.44 8.44 -2.44
N ASP A 36 7.11 9.68 -2.06
CA ASP A 36 6.62 9.99 -0.71
C ASP A 36 5.27 9.36 -0.39
N ILE A 37 4.38 9.30 -1.39
CA ILE A 37 3.06 8.69 -1.25
C ILE A 37 3.20 7.19 -1.07
N LEU A 38 3.97 6.54 -1.95
CA LEU A 38 4.22 5.10 -1.86
C LEU A 38 4.91 4.72 -0.55
N ALA A 39 5.93 5.46 -0.14
CA ALA A 39 6.62 5.24 1.13
C ALA A 39 5.70 5.49 2.33
N GLY A 40 4.83 6.49 2.26
CA GLY A 40 3.83 6.79 3.28
C GLY A 40 2.87 5.64 3.51
N ASP A 41 2.33 5.06 2.43
CA ASP A 41 1.43 3.90 2.51
C ASP A 41 2.10 2.70 3.15
N LEU A 42 3.34 2.39 2.77
CA LEU A 42 4.12 1.31 3.38
C LEU A 42 4.38 1.57 4.87
N LYS A 43 4.76 2.80 5.23
CA LYS A 43 4.97 3.18 6.64
C LYS A 43 3.68 3.03 7.44
N ASP A 44 2.54 3.50 6.93
CA ASP A 44 1.25 3.36 7.60
C ASP A 44 0.84 1.89 7.78
N MET A 45 1.21 1.03 6.83
CA MET A 45 0.94 -0.41 6.89
C MET A 45 1.73 -1.08 8.02
N PHE A 46 3.03 -0.79 8.11
CA PHE A 46 3.98 -1.49 9.00
C PHE A 46 4.27 -0.79 10.33
N ARG A 47 3.88 0.48 10.52
CA ARG A 47 4.13 1.23 11.77
C ARG A 47 3.46 0.58 12.98
N LYS A 48 3.87 1.01 14.17
CA LYS A 48 3.16 0.73 15.43
C LYS A 48 1.66 1.03 15.32
N GLY A 49 0.84 0.01 15.58
CA GLY A 49 -0.62 0.06 15.46
C GLY A 49 -1.15 -0.02 14.03
N GLY A 50 -0.29 -0.24 13.04
CA GLY A 50 -0.65 -0.50 11.65
C GLY A 50 -1.24 -1.91 11.44
N PRO A 51 -1.92 -2.15 10.31
CA PRO A 51 -2.64 -3.39 10.06
C PRO A 51 -1.75 -4.65 9.97
N VAL A 52 -0.45 -4.50 9.72
CA VAL A 52 0.52 -5.61 9.70
C VAL A 52 1.65 -5.40 10.70
N TYR A 53 1.40 -4.61 11.75
CA TYR A 53 2.34 -4.45 12.85
C TYR A 53 2.75 -5.80 13.45
N GLY A 54 4.06 -6.00 13.70
CA GLY A 54 4.58 -7.25 14.26
C GLY A 54 4.54 -8.47 13.34
N VAL A 55 4.18 -8.32 12.06
CA VAL A 55 4.19 -9.44 11.10
C VAL A 55 5.60 -10.00 10.83
N VAL A 56 6.64 -9.18 11.04
CA VAL A 56 8.03 -9.57 10.87
C VAL A 56 8.58 -10.08 12.20
N GLN A 57 8.96 -11.36 12.26
CA GLN A 57 9.51 -11.94 13.48
C GLN A 57 10.79 -11.22 13.93
N GLY A 58 10.82 -10.83 15.21
CA GLY A 58 11.96 -10.12 15.80
C GLY A 58 12.11 -8.67 15.34
N ARG A 59 11.16 -8.13 14.56
CA ARG A 59 11.10 -6.71 14.17
C ARG A 59 9.65 -6.25 14.24
N ASP A 60 9.32 -5.53 15.31
CA ASP A 60 7.95 -5.11 15.56
C ASP A 60 7.46 -4.03 14.59
N GLY A 61 8.35 -3.35 13.88
CA GLY A 61 8.01 -2.24 12.99
C GLY A 61 8.55 -0.96 13.59
N TYR A 62 9.17 -0.12 12.76
CA TYR A 62 9.94 1.06 13.17
C TYR A 62 9.15 1.97 14.13
#